data_AF-A0A8S3UC97-F1
#
_entry.id   AF-A0A8S3UC97-F1
#
_cell.length_a   1.000
_cell.length_b   1.000
_cell.length_c   1.000
_cell.angle_alpha   90.00
_cell.angle_beta   90.00
_cell.angle_gamma   90.00
#
_symmetry.space_group_name_H-M   'P 1'
#
loop_
_entity.id
_entity.type
_entity.pdbx_description
1 polymer ?
#
loop_
_entity_poly.entity_id
_entity_poly.type
_entity_poly.pdbx_seq_one_letter_code
_entity_poly.pdbx_strand_id
1 'polypeptide(L)'
;MLPKWSSYGRWPASGEMDIVEARGNMNYKDSNGVTKAVDSIQSSLHFGPSPQHDKTAKATVEKILTSSTFADNFHKFSIEWDDKHISFSVDGVEILKSEPSQGGFWEMGELNSTGLTNPWHANVGGSTMTPFDQEFYLVLDVAVGGTTFFSDPWMNMPYPKPWRDASDFAVRDFWQARHLWHPTWSPQINNGENAALQINYIKVWKMK
;
A
#
# COMPACT_ATOMS: atom_id res chain seq x y z
N MET A 1 0.80 -4.66 5.96
CA MET A 1 0.72 -5.46 7.22
C MET A 1 -0.67 -6.04 7.32
N LEU A 2 -0.80 -7.29 7.75
CA LEU A 2 -2.09 -7.97 7.81
C LEU A 2 -2.45 -8.42 9.22
N PRO A 3 -3.75 -8.48 9.56
CA PRO A 3 -4.19 -8.91 10.87
C PRO A 3 -3.92 -10.40 11.04
N LYS A 4 -3.43 -10.78 12.22
CA LYS A 4 -3.18 -12.19 12.56
C LYS A 4 -4.47 -13.02 12.48
N TRP A 5 -5.60 -12.40 12.81
CA TRP A 5 -6.92 -13.01 12.78
C TRP A 5 -7.92 -12.11 12.06
N SER A 6 -8.86 -12.69 11.32
CA SER A 6 -9.97 -11.95 10.73
C SER A 6 -11.08 -11.65 11.76
N SER A 7 -10.72 -11.00 12.88
CA SER A 7 -11.60 -10.78 14.06
C SER A 7 -12.89 -10.03 13.73
N TYR A 8 -12.88 -9.19 12.69
CA TYR A 8 -14.00 -8.35 12.28
C TYR A 8 -14.60 -8.75 10.92
N GLY A 9 -14.15 -9.88 10.37
CA GLY A 9 -14.57 -10.38 9.05
C GLY A 9 -13.48 -10.30 8.00
N ARG A 10 -13.87 -10.60 6.75
CA ARG A 10 -12.94 -10.63 5.60
C ARG A 10 -12.40 -9.22 5.30
N TRP A 11 -11.28 -9.17 4.59
CA TRP A 11 -10.68 -7.91 4.14
C TRP A 11 -11.71 -6.98 3.47
N PRO A 12 -11.69 -5.67 3.76
CA PRO A 12 -10.79 -4.94 4.65
C PRO A 12 -11.35 -4.78 6.09
N ALA A 13 -12.36 -5.56 6.48
CA ALA A 13 -13.05 -5.36 7.77
C ALA A 13 -12.15 -5.59 8.98
N SER A 14 -11.13 -6.44 8.83
CA SER A 14 -10.09 -6.68 9.86
C SER A 14 -8.83 -5.82 9.67
N GLY A 15 -8.84 -4.87 8.75
CA GLY A 15 -7.75 -3.93 8.50
C GLY A 15 -6.62 -4.46 7.62
N GLU A 16 -5.87 -3.54 7.03
CA GLU A 16 -4.53 -3.73 6.47
C GLU A 16 -3.78 -2.39 6.59
N MET A 17 -2.50 -2.44 6.96
CA MET A 17 -1.64 -1.25 7.14
C MET A 17 -0.42 -1.33 6.23
N ASP A 18 -0.39 -0.52 5.19
CA ASP A 18 0.68 -0.50 4.20
C ASP A 18 1.68 0.58 4.58
N ILE A 19 2.78 0.14 5.19
CA ILE A 19 3.87 1.04 5.61
C ILE A 19 4.48 1.71 4.38
N VAL A 20 4.71 0.94 3.32
CA VAL A 20 5.19 1.44 2.03
C VAL A 20 4.77 0.49 0.91
N GLU A 21 4.15 1.05 -0.11
CA GLU A 21 4.02 0.45 -1.44
C GLU A 21 4.75 1.34 -2.45
N ALA A 22 5.46 0.73 -3.40
CA ALA A 22 6.25 1.44 -4.39
C ALA A 22 6.20 0.71 -5.74
N ARG A 23 6.54 1.41 -6.82
CA ARG A 23 6.70 0.82 -8.16
C ARG A 23 8.17 0.89 -8.58
N GLY A 24 8.69 -0.21 -9.11
CA GLY A 24 10.07 -0.29 -9.60
C GLY A 24 10.29 0.32 -10.99
N ASN A 25 9.26 0.89 -11.62
CA ASN A 25 9.37 1.47 -12.95
C ASN A 25 10.16 2.78 -12.90
N MET A 26 11.12 2.97 -13.79
CA MET A 26 11.91 4.22 -13.87
C MET A 26 11.11 5.39 -14.45
N ASN A 27 10.19 5.11 -15.38
CA ASN A 27 9.44 6.13 -16.11
C ASN A 27 7.97 5.71 -16.18
N TYR A 28 7.24 5.94 -15.09
CA TYR A 28 5.82 5.63 -14.98
C TYR A 28 5.07 6.86 -14.51
N LYS A 29 4.05 7.28 -15.27
CA LYS A 29 3.33 8.52 -15.04
C LYS A 29 1.83 8.32 -15.18
N ASP A 30 1.06 9.00 -14.34
CA ASP A 30 -0.38 9.05 -14.48
C ASP A 30 -0.81 9.87 -15.72
N SER A 31 -2.12 9.91 -15.97
CA SER A 31 -2.70 10.62 -17.12
C SER A 31 -2.46 12.14 -17.09
N ASN A 32 -2.09 12.71 -15.94
CA ASN A 32 -1.76 14.14 -15.78
C ASN A 32 -0.24 14.39 -15.89
N GLY A 33 0.56 13.34 -16.14
CA GLY A 33 2.00 13.43 -16.22
C GLY A 33 2.72 13.45 -14.88
N VAL A 34 2.01 13.20 -13.77
CA VAL A 34 2.61 13.09 -12.43
C VAL A 34 3.28 11.72 -12.33
N THR A 35 4.50 11.70 -11.80
CA THR A 35 5.25 10.45 -11.63
C THR A 35 4.59 9.52 -10.62
N LYS A 36 4.60 8.23 -10.94
CA LYS A 36 4.19 7.10 -10.10
C LYS A 36 5.31 6.04 -10.06
N ALA A 37 6.52 6.45 -10.43
CA ALA A 37 7.70 5.64 -10.64
C ALA A 37 8.44 5.38 -9.32
N VAL A 38 9.72 5.02 -9.40
CA VAL A 38 10.65 4.83 -8.26
C VAL A 38 10.80 6.05 -7.35
N ASP A 39 10.33 7.22 -7.77
CA ASP A 39 10.32 8.48 -7.01
C ASP A 39 9.00 8.72 -6.26
N SER A 40 8.05 7.78 -6.32
CA SER A 40 6.77 7.83 -5.61
C SER A 40 6.57 6.60 -4.72
N ILE A 41 6.11 6.84 -3.50
CA ILE A 41 5.63 5.81 -2.57
C ILE A 41 4.24 6.13 -2.06
N GLN A 42 3.54 5.09 -1.60
CA GLN A 42 2.26 5.19 -0.94
C GLN A 42 2.31 4.55 0.45
N SER A 43 1.63 5.16 1.42
CA SER A 43 1.31 4.54 2.71
C SER A 43 -0.19 4.63 2.95
N SER A 44 -0.80 3.54 3.40
CA SER A 44 -2.26 3.38 3.42
C SER A 44 -2.77 2.60 4.63
N LEU A 45 -4.02 2.88 4.99
CA LEU A 45 -4.82 2.04 5.86
C LEU A 45 -6.05 1.58 5.08
N HIS A 46 -6.18 0.27 4.87
CA HIS A 46 -7.39 -0.31 4.32
C HIS A 46 -8.36 -0.67 5.44
N PHE A 47 -9.59 -0.15 5.37
CA PHE A 47 -10.63 -0.37 6.37
C PHE A 47 -12.01 -0.19 5.75
N GLY A 48 -12.97 -0.98 6.20
CA GLY A 48 -14.36 -0.92 5.73
C GLY A 48 -15.03 -2.28 5.82
N PRO A 49 -16.37 -2.36 5.73
CA PRO A 49 -17.09 -3.60 6.00
C PRO A 49 -16.92 -4.67 4.90
N SER A 50 -16.39 -4.31 3.73
CA SER A 50 -16.23 -5.21 2.58
C SER A 50 -15.34 -4.56 1.50
N PRO A 51 -14.82 -5.32 0.51
CA PRO A 51 -13.99 -4.78 -0.57
C PRO A 51 -14.64 -3.61 -1.33
N GLN A 52 -15.97 -3.66 -1.53
CA GLN A 52 -16.72 -2.61 -2.23
C GLN A 52 -16.85 -1.32 -1.41
N HIS A 53 -16.61 -1.40 -0.10
CA HIS A 53 -16.75 -0.32 0.85
C HIS A 53 -15.43 -0.05 1.57
N ASP A 54 -14.30 -0.40 0.94
CA ASP A 54 -12.99 -0.01 1.40
C ASP A 54 -12.87 1.52 1.39
N LYS A 55 -12.32 2.06 2.47
CA LYS A 55 -12.17 3.49 2.73
C LYS A 55 -10.71 3.92 2.78
N THR A 56 -9.80 3.14 2.19
CA THR A 56 -8.37 3.50 2.04
C THR A 56 -8.14 4.93 1.54
N ALA A 57 -9.00 5.45 0.65
CA ALA A 57 -8.93 6.83 0.17
C ALA A 57 -9.04 7.91 1.27
N LYS A 58 -9.56 7.56 2.47
CA LYS A 58 -9.62 8.45 3.65
C LYS A 58 -8.36 8.40 4.49
N ALA A 59 -7.49 7.42 4.28
CA ALA A 59 -6.28 7.18 5.08
C ALA A 59 -5.13 6.66 4.20
N THR A 60 -4.91 7.35 3.08
CA THR A 60 -3.79 7.08 2.16
C THR A 60 -3.03 8.38 1.93
N VAL A 61 -1.72 8.28 1.75
CA VAL A 61 -0.88 9.39 1.29
C VAL A 61 0.06 8.90 0.21
N GLU A 62 0.34 9.79 -0.74
CA GLU A 62 1.43 9.61 -1.70
C GLU A 62 2.55 10.61 -1.39
N LYS A 63 3.79 10.13 -1.34
CA LYS A 63 4.98 10.97 -1.23
C LYS A 63 5.80 10.85 -2.49
N ILE A 64 5.99 11.97 -3.18
CA ILE A 64 6.83 12.09 -4.37
C ILE A 64 8.10 12.88 -4.02
N LEU A 65 9.25 12.36 -4.44
CA LEU A 65 10.52 13.07 -4.40
C LEU A 65 10.75 13.80 -5.74
N THR A 66 11.28 15.03 -5.70
CA THR A 66 11.44 15.87 -6.90
C THR A 66 12.87 15.89 -7.45
N SER A 67 13.86 15.46 -6.67
CA SER A 67 15.28 15.56 -7.00
C SER A 67 16.05 14.25 -6.86
N SER A 68 15.39 13.17 -6.44
CA SER A 68 15.96 11.85 -6.16
C SER A 68 14.86 10.79 -6.25
N THR A 69 15.23 9.53 -6.09
CA THR A 69 14.29 8.40 -6.06
C THR A 69 14.40 7.63 -4.74
N PHE A 70 13.39 6.84 -4.41
CA PHE A 70 13.45 5.92 -3.27
C PHE A 70 14.33 4.69 -3.53
N ALA A 71 14.83 4.53 -4.77
CA ALA A 71 15.76 3.48 -5.15
C ALA A 71 17.24 3.92 -5.06
N ASP A 72 17.52 5.20 -4.82
CA ASP A 72 18.89 5.73 -4.80
C ASP A 72 19.66 5.32 -3.53
N ASN A 73 18.96 5.18 -2.40
CA ASN A 73 19.54 4.88 -1.09
C ASN A 73 18.54 4.14 -0.20
N PHE A 74 19.02 3.60 0.93
CA PHE A 74 18.13 3.11 1.99
C PHE A 74 17.38 4.28 2.65
N HIS A 75 16.05 4.17 2.69
CA HIS A 75 15.16 5.08 3.41
C HIS A 75 14.57 4.41 4.65
N LYS A 76 14.28 5.21 5.67
CA LYS A 76 13.63 4.73 6.90
C LYS A 76 12.13 4.95 6.84
N PHE A 77 11.40 3.92 6.49
CA PHE A 77 9.94 3.87 6.63
C PHE A 77 9.58 3.46 8.07
N SER A 78 8.65 4.17 8.69
CA SER A 78 8.24 3.91 10.08
C SER A 78 6.73 4.04 10.22
N ILE A 79 6.16 3.18 11.07
CA ILE A 79 4.79 3.28 11.55
C ILE A 79 4.84 3.37 13.08
N GLU A 80 4.17 4.38 13.64
CA GLU A 80 3.87 4.49 15.06
C GLU A 80 2.37 4.24 15.23
N TRP A 81 2.01 3.38 16.17
CA TRP A 81 0.62 2.93 16.33
C TRP A 81 0.34 2.68 17.82
N ASP A 82 -0.72 3.31 18.32
CA ASP A 82 -1.24 3.13 19.67
C ASP A 82 -2.77 3.08 19.71
N ASP A 83 -3.36 3.25 20.90
CA ASP A 83 -4.81 3.21 21.11
C ASP A 83 -5.55 4.49 20.66
N LYS A 84 -4.86 5.46 20.07
CA LYS A 84 -5.40 6.75 19.64
C LYS A 84 -5.08 7.09 18.19
N HIS A 85 -3.89 6.78 17.70
CA HIS A 85 -3.49 7.13 16.34
C HIS A 85 -2.58 6.09 15.68
N ILE A 86 -2.50 6.20 14.35
CA ILE A 86 -1.47 5.58 13.52
C ILE A 86 -0.78 6.68 12.71
N SER A 87 0.53 6.80 12.83
CA SER A 87 1.36 7.76 12.09
C SER A 87 2.40 7.04 11.23
N PHE A 88 2.43 7.36 9.94
CA PHE A 88 3.45 6.91 8.98
C PHE A 88 4.49 8.00 8.77
N SER A 89 5.75 7.62 8.76
CA SER A 89 6.87 8.52 8.53
C SER A 89 7.87 7.96 7.52
N VAL A 90 8.51 8.85 6.77
CA VAL A 90 9.66 8.55 5.91
C VAL A 90 10.82 9.44 6.31
N ASP A 91 11.96 8.83 6.63
CA ASP A 91 13.17 9.51 7.08
C ASP A 91 12.93 10.45 8.29
N GLY A 92 12.02 10.04 9.18
CA GLY A 92 11.65 10.79 10.37
C GLY A 92 10.66 11.93 10.15
N VAL A 93 10.16 12.13 8.92
CA VAL A 93 9.11 13.11 8.62
C VAL A 93 7.77 12.39 8.51
N GLU A 94 6.80 12.79 9.33
CA GLU A 94 5.43 12.29 9.26
C GLU A 94 4.80 12.65 7.91
N ILE A 95 4.20 11.67 7.24
CA ILE A 95 3.52 11.83 5.94
C ILE A 95 2.02 11.59 6.04
N LEU A 96 1.58 10.78 7.00
CA LEU A 96 0.17 10.51 7.26
C LEU A 96 -0.04 10.27 8.74
N LYS A 97 -1.06 10.89 9.31
CA LYS A 97 -1.55 10.61 10.65
C LYS A 97 -3.05 10.33 10.59
N SER A 98 -3.44 9.17 11.09
CA SER A 98 -4.84 8.76 11.24
C SER A 98 -5.18 8.72 12.72
N GLU A 99 -6.01 9.67 13.15
CA GLU A 99 -6.48 9.83 14.53
C GLU A 99 -8.01 9.96 14.48
N PRO A 100 -8.76 8.85 14.49
CA PRO A 100 -10.21 8.90 14.34
C PRO A 100 -10.89 9.54 15.56
N SER A 101 -12.04 10.18 15.32
CA SER A 101 -12.92 10.72 16.36
C SER A 101 -13.56 9.61 17.21
N GLN A 102 -14.46 9.98 18.13
CA GLN A 102 -15.17 9.03 18.97
C GLN A 102 -15.95 7.96 18.18
N GLY A 103 -16.42 8.25 16.96
CA GLY A 103 -17.05 7.27 16.07
C GLY A 103 -16.08 6.33 15.35
N GLY A 104 -14.78 6.42 15.65
CA GLY A 104 -13.73 5.55 15.14
C GLY A 104 -13.55 5.61 13.62
N PHE A 105 -12.94 4.57 13.06
CA PHE A 105 -12.79 4.44 11.61
C PHE A 105 -14.13 4.35 10.87
N TRP A 106 -15.24 4.02 11.54
CA TRP A 106 -16.55 3.98 10.89
C TRP A 106 -17.04 5.37 10.51
N GLU A 107 -16.88 6.32 11.43
CA GLU A 107 -17.17 7.72 11.18
C GLU A 107 -16.15 8.33 10.22
N MET A 108 -14.85 8.05 10.38
CA MET A 108 -13.79 8.50 9.46
C MET A 108 -14.03 8.03 8.01
N GLY A 109 -14.58 6.82 7.85
CA GLY A 109 -14.97 6.25 6.55
C GLY A 109 -16.27 6.80 5.96
N GLU A 110 -16.98 7.67 6.68
CA GLU A 110 -18.32 8.19 6.34
C GLU A 110 -19.33 7.07 6.07
N LEU A 111 -19.26 5.99 6.86
CA LEU A 111 -20.05 4.78 6.62
C LEU A 111 -21.46 4.83 7.24
N ASN A 112 -21.74 5.78 8.14
CA ASN A 112 -23.05 5.95 8.78
C ASN A 112 -24.20 6.14 7.79
N SER A 113 -23.96 6.78 6.64
CA SER A 113 -24.97 7.06 5.61
C SER A 113 -25.27 5.85 4.70
N THR A 114 -24.49 4.78 4.79
CA THR A 114 -24.61 3.63 3.89
C THR A 114 -25.75 2.69 4.23
N GLY A 115 -26.29 2.76 5.46
CA GLY A 115 -27.26 1.81 5.99
C GLY A 115 -26.70 0.40 6.26
N LEU A 116 -25.39 0.21 6.09
CA LEU A 116 -24.72 -1.05 6.38
C LEU A 116 -24.63 -1.30 7.89
N THR A 117 -24.64 -2.57 8.29
CA THR A 117 -24.34 -2.95 9.66
C THR A 117 -22.86 -2.71 9.94
N ASN A 118 -22.57 -1.93 10.99
CA ASN A 118 -21.21 -1.69 11.42
C ASN A 118 -20.64 -2.96 12.10
N PRO A 119 -19.61 -3.61 11.52
CA PRO A 119 -19.03 -4.82 12.09
C PRO A 119 -18.24 -4.56 13.39
N TRP A 120 -17.94 -3.29 13.69
CA TRP A 120 -17.12 -2.86 14.83
C TRP A 120 -17.95 -2.48 16.07
N HIS A 121 -19.25 -2.22 15.91
CA HIS A 121 -20.13 -1.75 16.99
C HIS A 121 -20.83 -2.89 17.77
N ALA A 122 -20.97 -4.08 17.18
CA ALA A 122 -21.99 -5.03 17.62
C ALA A 122 -21.54 -6.16 18.56
N ASN A 123 -20.24 -6.50 18.69
CA ASN A 123 -19.89 -7.75 19.41
C ASN A 123 -18.58 -7.78 20.23
N VAL A 124 -17.75 -6.73 20.36
CA VAL A 124 -16.39 -6.94 20.95
C VAL A 124 -15.80 -5.80 21.81
N GLY A 125 -16.58 -4.80 22.25
CA GLY A 125 -15.99 -3.70 23.03
C GLY A 125 -14.90 -2.93 22.26
N GLY A 126 -15.12 -2.75 20.95
CA GLY A 126 -14.16 -2.15 20.03
C GLY A 126 -13.76 -0.74 20.42
N SER A 127 -12.49 -0.42 20.17
CA SER A 127 -11.92 0.90 20.41
C SER A 127 -12.20 1.85 19.23
N THR A 128 -11.91 3.14 19.38
CA THR A 128 -11.88 4.09 18.25
C THR A 128 -10.91 3.66 17.14
N MET A 129 -9.92 2.82 17.48
CA MET A 129 -8.93 2.28 16.55
C MET A 129 -9.37 1.00 15.83
N THR A 130 -10.55 0.45 16.10
CA THR A 130 -11.07 -0.70 15.34
C THR A 130 -11.09 -0.36 13.83
N PRO A 131 -10.52 -1.17 12.91
CA PRO A 131 -10.07 -2.56 13.11
C PRO A 131 -8.58 -2.75 13.46
N PHE A 132 -7.82 -1.67 13.63
CA PHE A 132 -6.40 -1.66 13.98
C PHE A 132 -6.18 -1.73 15.50
N ASP A 133 -6.96 -2.56 16.20
CA ASP A 133 -6.83 -2.80 17.64
C ASP A 133 -6.61 -4.29 17.96
N GLN A 134 -6.17 -5.05 16.96
CA GLN A 134 -5.84 -6.47 17.02
C GLN A 134 -4.35 -6.69 16.71
N GLU A 135 -3.83 -7.91 16.91
CA GLU A 135 -2.46 -8.23 16.52
C GLU A 135 -2.30 -8.26 14.98
N PHE A 136 -1.25 -7.63 14.46
CA PHE A 136 -0.86 -7.68 13.04
C PHE A 136 0.50 -8.35 12.87
N TYR A 137 0.75 -8.92 11.69
CA TYR A 137 2.06 -9.40 11.27
C TYR A 137 2.61 -8.58 10.09
N LEU A 138 3.93 -8.52 10.00
CA LEU A 138 4.63 -7.90 8.89
C LEU A 138 4.52 -8.77 7.64
N VAL A 139 4.26 -8.14 6.50
CA VAL A 139 4.32 -8.74 5.17
C VAL A 139 5.40 -7.98 4.41
N LEU A 140 6.30 -8.75 3.78
CA LEU A 140 7.35 -8.25 2.91
C LEU A 140 7.26 -9.05 1.63
N ASP A 141 7.03 -8.38 0.51
CA ASP A 141 6.96 -9.02 -0.78
C ASP A 141 7.53 -8.12 -1.88
N VAL A 142 7.72 -8.73 -3.05
CA VAL A 142 7.98 -8.05 -4.31
C VAL A 142 7.01 -8.62 -5.33
N ALA A 143 5.87 -7.96 -5.51
CA ALA A 143 4.90 -8.30 -6.54
C ALA A 143 5.43 -7.98 -7.94
N VAL A 144 5.09 -8.85 -8.91
CA VAL A 144 5.50 -8.71 -10.32
C VAL A 144 4.24 -8.71 -11.20
N GLY A 145 3.93 -7.55 -11.76
CA GLY A 145 2.68 -7.32 -12.51
C GLY A 145 1.49 -7.06 -11.58
N GLY A 146 0.27 -7.13 -12.14
CA GLY A 146 -0.98 -6.93 -11.39
C GLY A 146 -2.04 -6.18 -12.21
N THR A 147 -3.32 -6.43 -11.91
CA THR A 147 -4.46 -5.84 -12.66
C THR A 147 -5.14 -4.66 -11.95
N THR A 148 -4.58 -4.22 -10.82
CA THR A 148 -5.14 -3.14 -10.00
C THR A 148 -4.11 -2.07 -9.66
N PHE A 149 -2.82 -2.44 -9.57
CA PHE A 149 -1.75 -1.54 -9.15
C PHE A 149 -1.12 -0.72 -10.29
N PHE A 150 -1.20 -1.22 -11.52
CA PHE A 150 -0.70 -0.55 -12.72
C PHE A 150 -1.87 -0.16 -13.63
N SER A 151 -2.28 1.11 -13.62
CA SER A 151 -3.46 1.56 -14.36
C SER A 151 -3.27 1.53 -15.88
N ASP A 152 -4.27 1.02 -16.62
CA ASP A 152 -4.32 1.01 -18.09
C ASP A 152 -4.11 2.36 -18.81
N PRO A 153 -4.63 3.51 -18.33
CA PRO A 153 -4.41 4.82 -18.96
C PRO A 153 -3.04 5.44 -18.65
N TRP A 154 -2.27 4.88 -17.73
CA TRP A 154 -0.99 5.47 -17.32
C TRP A 154 0.12 5.13 -18.30
N MET A 155 1.07 6.05 -18.44
CA MET A 155 2.20 5.91 -19.35
C MET A 155 3.34 5.17 -18.69
N ASN A 156 3.88 4.14 -19.35
CA ASN A 156 5.12 3.47 -18.98
C ASN A 156 6.11 3.55 -20.14
N MET A 157 7.37 3.87 -19.82
CA MET A 157 8.45 3.98 -20.80
C MET A 157 9.65 3.11 -20.41
N PRO A 158 10.42 2.59 -21.40
CA PRO A 158 10.28 2.80 -22.85
C PRO A 158 9.17 1.96 -23.50
N TYR A 159 8.60 1.00 -22.78
CA TYR A 159 7.55 0.12 -23.28
C TYR A 159 6.25 0.34 -22.51
N PRO A 160 5.10 0.46 -23.19
CA PRO A 160 3.81 0.54 -22.51
C PRO A 160 3.53 -0.75 -21.73
N LYS A 161 2.60 -0.66 -20.77
CA LYS A 161 2.07 -1.81 -20.04
C LYS A 161 1.57 -2.88 -21.05
N PRO A 162 2.09 -4.12 -21.02
CA PRO A 162 1.79 -5.12 -22.04
C PRO A 162 0.47 -5.88 -21.84
N TRP A 163 -0.28 -5.63 -20.76
CA TRP A 163 -1.59 -6.24 -20.50
C TRP A 163 -2.67 -5.19 -20.24
N ARG A 164 -3.94 -5.61 -20.35
CA ARG A 164 -5.11 -4.83 -19.94
C ARG A 164 -5.71 -5.40 -18.65
N ASP A 165 -6.19 -4.54 -17.77
CA ASP A 165 -6.70 -4.96 -16.45
C ASP A 165 -7.92 -5.89 -16.55
N ALA A 166 -8.77 -5.64 -17.55
CA ALA A 166 -9.98 -6.42 -17.80
C ALA A 166 -9.77 -7.67 -18.70
N SER A 167 -8.53 -7.98 -19.09
CA SER A 167 -8.26 -9.10 -19.99
C SER A 167 -8.12 -10.43 -19.22
N ASP A 168 -8.86 -11.45 -19.65
CA ASP A 168 -8.69 -12.84 -19.17
C ASP A 168 -7.28 -13.39 -19.47
N PHE A 169 -6.55 -12.74 -20.37
CA PHE A 169 -5.21 -13.12 -20.77
C PHE A 169 -4.10 -12.25 -20.18
N ALA A 170 -4.40 -11.39 -19.20
CA ALA A 170 -3.45 -10.41 -18.67
C ALA A 170 -2.10 -11.04 -18.25
N VAL A 171 -2.13 -12.18 -17.55
CA VAL A 171 -0.92 -12.90 -17.12
C VAL A 171 -0.13 -13.45 -18.31
N ARG A 172 -0.83 -13.98 -19.33
CA ARG A 172 -0.19 -14.49 -20.56
C ARG A 172 0.49 -13.35 -21.30
N ASP A 173 -0.21 -12.24 -21.49
CA ASP A 173 0.29 -11.09 -22.25
C ASP A 173 1.49 -10.45 -21.53
N PHE A 174 1.42 -10.35 -20.20
CA PHE A 174 2.56 -9.98 -19.35
C PHE A 174 3.78 -10.90 -19.57
N TRP A 175 3.59 -12.22 -19.53
CA TRP A 175 4.67 -13.20 -19.69
C TRP A 175 5.26 -13.24 -21.10
N GLN A 176 4.43 -13.09 -22.14
CA GLN A 176 4.89 -13.04 -23.53
C GLN A 176 5.75 -11.80 -23.78
N ALA A 177 5.45 -10.70 -23.10
CA ALA A 177 6.23 -9.46 -23.13
C ALA A 177 7.50 -9.48 -22.25
N ARG A 178 7.89 -10.60 -21.63
CA ARG A 178 9.07 -10.67 -20.75
C ARG A 178 10.37 -10.22 -21.38
N HIS A 179 10.51 -10.37 -22.69
CA HIS A 179 11.66 -9.88 -23.43
C HIS A 179 11.81 -8.35 -23.37
N LEU A 180 10.74 -7.61 -23.02
CA LEU A 180 10.74 -6.15 -22.84
C LEU A 180 11.10 -5.74 -21.41
N TRP A 181 10.52 -6.39 -20.39
CA TRP A 181 10.68 -5.98 -18.99
C TRP A 181 11.78 -6.74 -18.23
N HIS A 182 12.04 -8.01 -18.54
CA HIS A 182 13.05 -8.79 -17.80
C HIS A 182 14.45 -8.19 -17.93
N PRO A 183 14.89 -7.67 -19.10
CA PRO A 183 16.20 -7.02 -19.19
C PRO A 183 16.33 -5.75 -18.33
N THR A 184 15.23 -5.05 -18.01
CA THR A 184 15.29 -3.82 -17.21
C THR A 184 15.66 -4.08 -15.76
N TRP A 185 15.52 -5.32 -15.28
CA TRP A 185 15.99 -5.74 -13.96
C TRP A 185 17.49 -6.03 -13.93
N SER A 186 18.16 -5.95 -15.09
CA SER A 186 19.60 -6.16 -15.23
C SER A 186 20.10 -7.45 -14.56
N PRO A 187 19.52 -8.63 -14.87
CA PRO A 187 19.86 -9.89 -14.18
C PRO A 187 21.34 -10.29 -14.31
N GLN A 188 22.03 -9.77 -15.34
CA GLN A 188 23.45 -10.03 -15.57
C GLN A 188 24.38 -9.06 -14.80
N ILE A 189 23.83 -8.00 -14.20
CA ILE A 189 24.57 -7.00 -13.42
C ILE A 189 24.20 -7.21 -11.96
N ASN A 190 25.18 -7.51 -11.11
CA ASN A 190 24.96 -7.75 -9.68
C ASN A 190 23.78 -8.70 -9.42
N ASN A 191 23.63 -9.76 -10.24
CA ASN A 191 22.54 -10.73 -10.15
C ASN A 191 21.11 -10.13 -10.12
N GLY A 192 20.92 -8.92 -10.68
CA GLY A 192 19.62 -8.24 -10.65
C GLY A 192 19.23 -7.65 -9.28
N GLU A 193 20.16 -7.57 -8.33
CA GLU A 193 19.89 -7.07 -6.97
C GLU A 193 19.36 -5.63 -6.95
N ASN A 194 19.58 -4.84 -8.01
CA ASN A 194 19.02 -3.49 -8.13
C ASN A 194 17.48 -3.49 -8.29
N ALA A 195 16.88 -4.62 -8.64
CA ALA A 195 15.42 -4.79 -8.72
C ALA A 195 14.84 -5.54 -7.50
N ALA A 196 15.68 -5.93 -6.54
CA ALA A 196 15.26 -6.66 -5.34
C ALA A 196 14.75 -5.71 -4.25
N LEU A 197 13.91 -6.22 -3.36
CA LEU A 197 13.64 -5.57 -2.07
C LEU A 197 14.88 -5.74 -1.17
N GLN A 198 15.63 -4.66 -0.99
CA GLN A 198 16.79 -4.65 -0.12
C GLN A 198 16.41 -4.13 1.26
N ILE A 199 16.74 -4.90 2.30
CA ILE A 199 16.43 -4.56 3.70
C ILE A 199 17.72 -4.51 4.50
N ASN A 200 18.03 -3.34 5.05
CA ASN A 200 19.16 -3.19 5.97
C ASN A 200 18.80 -3.72 7.36
N TYR A 201 17.69 -3.27 7.93
CA TYR A 201 17.19 -3.77 9.22
C TYR A 201 15.68 -3.59 9.35
N ILE A 202 15.09 -4.38 10.25
CA ILE A 202 13.74 -4.20 10.76
C ILE A 202 13.84 -4.13 12.28
N LYS A 203 13.14 -3.17 12.88
CA LYS A 203 13.06 -3.00 14.33
C LYS A 203 11.60 -2.87 14.72
N VAL A 204 11.20 -3.63 15.73
CA VAL A 204 9.86 -3.58 16.33
C VAL A 204 10.05 -3.40 17.82
N TRP A 205 9.35 -2.44 18.40
CA TRP A 205 9.40 -2.16 19.83
C TRP A 205 8.03 -1.68 20.30
N LYS A 206 7.81 -1.75 21.62
CA LYS A 206 6.62 -1.21 22.28
C LYS A 206 7.03 0.05 23.05
N MET A 207 6.21 1.09 22.99
CA MET A 207 6.37 2.28 23.83
C MET A 207 6.17 1.91 25.32
N LYS A 208 6.93 2.56 26.20
CA LYS A 208 6.88 2.32 27.65
C LYS A 208 5.70 3.01 28.30
#